data_AF-A0A3N2G389-F1
#
_entry.id   AF-A0A3N2G389-F1
#
_cell.length_a   1.000
_cell.length_b   1.000
_cell.length_c   1.000
_cell.angle_alpha   90.00
_cell.angle_beta   90.00
_cell.angle_gamma   90.00
#
_symmetry.space_group_name_H-M   'P 1'
#
loop_
_entity.id
_entity.type
_entity.pdbx_description
1 polymer ?
#
loop_
_entity_poly.entity_id
_entity_poly.type
_entity_poly.pdbx_seq_one_letter_code
_entity_poly.pdbx_strand_id
1 'polypeptide(L)'
;MTKPAQTRASLSVGTALPVSRVADLAAKAASSVDDPAGRIRVEARSLNAVSLSVRDHIEGNELLRFDVLIDRALGRTNSRTMITTFTVKGGVSALMPPAKRKVVAFSAYETYMDWFVSGIVGEDPAALVTLVSGE
;
A
#
# COMPACT_ATOMS: atom_id res chain seq x y z
N MET A 1 -22.85 1.60 2.90
CA MET A 1 -22.17 2.90 2.64
C MET A 1 -21.17 2.72 1.51
N THR A 2 -21.27 3.50 0.45
CA THR A 2 -20.32 3.48 -0.68
C THR A 2 -18.97 4.05 -0.21
N LYS A 3 -17.88 3.29 -0.35
CA LYS A 3 -16.52 3.74 -0.02
C LYS A 3 -15.94 4.60 -1.15
N PRO A 4 -14.96 5.48 -0.89
CA PRO A 4 -14.20 6.17 -1.92
C PRO A 4 -13.61 5.22 -2.98
N ALA A 5 -13.58 5.62 -4.25
CA ALA A 5 -12.98 4.81 -5.32
C ALA A 5 -11.52 4.42 -5.01
N GLN A 6 -10.77 5.34 -4.41
CA GLN A 6 -9.39 5.15 -3.96
C GLN A 6 -9.16 3.96 -3.03
N THR A 7 -10.19 3.52 -2.28
CA THR A 7 -10.07 2.33 -1.42
C THR A 7 -9.92 1.02 -2.20
N ARG A 8 -10.21 1.04 -3.50
CA ARG A 8 -10.01 -0.10 -4.40
C ARG A 8 -8.60 -0.15 -4.99
N ALA A 9 -7.81 0.90 -4.79
CA ALA A 9 -6.46 0.94 -5.30
C ALA A 9 -5.62 -0.17 -4.68
N SER A 10 -5.05 -1.01 -5.53
CA SER A 10 -4.27 -2.16 -5.10
C SER A 10 -3.21 -2.50 -6.11
N LEU A 11 -2.10 -2.99 -5.61
CA LEU A 11 -0.99 -3.53 -6.36
C LEU A 11 -0.97 -5.04 -6.11
N SER A 12 -0.94 -5.81 -7.18
CA SER A 12 -0.72 -7.25 -7.14
C SER A 12 0.58 -7.58 -7.87
N VAL A 13 1.41 -8.41 -7.26
CA VAL A 13 2.70 -8.83 -7.84
C VAL A 13 2.83 -10.33 -7.75
N GLY A 14 3.25 -10.98 -8.84
CA GLY A 14 3.61 -12.40 -8.88
C GLY A 14 5.09 -12.56 -9.25
N THR A 15 5.92 -13.05 -8.35
CA THR A 15 7.39 -13.12 -8.48
C THR A 15 7.94 -14.51 -8.17
N ALA A 16 9.11 -14.84 -8.70
CA ALA A 16 9.87 -16.03 -8.34
C ALA A 16 10.58 -15.92 -6.97
N LEU A 17 10.65 -14.71 -6.40
CA LEU A 17 11.32 -14.47 -5.11
C LEU A 17 10.67 -15.26 -3.97
N PRO A 18 11.45 -15.69 -2.95
CA PRO A 18 10.89 -16.33 -1.76
C PRO A 18 9.95 -15.40 -0.98
N VAL A 19 8.94 -15.99 -0.31
CA VAL A 19 7.98 -15.28 0.57
C VAL A 19 8.67 -14.35 1.57
N SER A 20 9.71 -14.83 2.25
CA SER A 20 10.48 -14.03 3.20
C SER A 20 11.11 -12.79 2.57
N ARG A 21 11.62 -12.91 1.34
CA ARG A 21 12.23 -11.80 0.61
C ARG A 21 11.20 -10.78 0.17
N VAL A 22 10.03 -11.23 -0.28
CA VAL A 22 8.91 -10.32 -0.59
C VAL A 22 8.47 -9.55 0.66
N ALA A 23 8.39 -10.21 1.82
CA ALA A 23 8.09 -9.54 3.09
C ALA A 23 9.18 -8.54 3.52
N ASP A 24 10.46 -8.85 3.28
CA ASP A 24 11.57 -7.91 3.51
C ASP A 24 11.45 -6.67 2.62
N LEU A 25 11.19 -6.87 1.32
CA LEU A 25 11.06 -5.78 0.36
C LEU A 25 9.85 -4.88 0.66
N ALA A 26 8.72 -5.48 1.07
CA ALA A 26 7.55 -4.72 1.53
C ALA A 26 7.89 -3.84 2.75
N ALA A 27 8.55 -4.41 3.77
CA ALA A 27 8.97 -3.63 4.93
C ALA A 27 10.00 -2.55 4.58
N LYS A 28 10.93 -2.85 3.67
CA LYS A 28 11.96 -1.91 3.20
C LYS A 28 11.35 -0.73 2.45
N ALA A 29 10.37 -0.97 1.57
CA ALA A 29 9.70 0.07 0.80
C ALA A 29 9.12 1.17 1.70
N ALA A 30 8.61 0.82 2.88
CA ALA A 30 8.11 1.80 3.85
C ALA A 30 9.16 2.85 4.28
N SER A 31 10.43 2.44 4.38
CA SER A 31 11.54 3.36 4.74
C SER A 31 12.03 4.21 3.58
N SER A 32 11.64 3.88 2.34
CA SER A 32 12.04 4.60 1.13
C SER A 32 11.01 5.64 0.69
N VAL A 33 9.81 5.62 1.27
CA VAL A 33 8.79 6.63 0.98
C VAL A 33 9.18 7.96 1.63
N ASP A 34 9.38 8.96 0.78
CA ASP A 34 9.51 10.36 1.14
C ASP A 34 8.35 11.12 0.49
N ASP A 35 7.25 11.28 1.22
CA ASP A 35 6.04 11.96 0.77
C ASP A 35 5.57 12.98 1.82
N PRO A 36 5.25 14.23 1.42
CA PRO A 36 4.81 15.27 2.35
C PRO A 36 3.46 14.97 3.02
N ALA A 37 2.65 14.07 2.47
CA ALA A 37 1.34 13.71 3.00
C ALA A 37 1.40 12.76 4.21
N GLY A 38 2.54 12.14 4.48
CA GLY A 38 2.74 11.35 5.69
C GLY A 38 3.92 10.39 5.63
N ARG A 39 4.28 9.86 6.79
CA ARG A 39 5.34 8.84 6.93
C ARG A 39 4.73 7.45 7.04
N ILE A 40 5.30 6.50 6.32
CA ILE A 40 4.90 5.09 6.42
C ILE A 40 5.65 4.40 7.54
N ARG A 41 4.92 3.60 8.32
CA ARG A 41 5.47 2.77 9.40
C ARG A 41 5.02 1.33 9.24
N VAL A 42 5.94 0.41 9.47
CA VAL A 42 5.64 -1.02 9.62
C VAL A 42 5.11 -1.24 11.03
N GLU A 43 3.87 -1.71 11.14
CA GLU A 43 3.21 -1.98 12.43
C GLU A 43 3.41 -3.44 12.85
N ALA A 44 3.27 -4.36 11.90
CA ALA A 44 3.47 -5.79 12.14
C ALA A 44 4.06 -6.45 10.90
N ARG A 45 4.85 -7.50 11.13
CA ARG A 45 5.43 -8.32 10.07
C ARG A 45 5.29 -9.79 10.43
N SER A 46 4.81 -10.57 9.48
CA SER A 46 4.78 -12.02 9.51
C SER A 46 5.32 -12.58 8.19
N LEU A 47 5.35 -13.90 8.05
CA LEU A 47 5.70 -14.54 6.78
C LEU A 47 4.70 -14.19 5.66
N ASN A 48 3.41 -14.11 5.99
CA ASN A 48 2.34 -14.04 5.00
C ASN A 48 1.68 -12.66 4.92
N ALA A 49 2.14 -11.70 5.74
CA ALA A 49 1.60 -10.36 5.75
C ALA A 49 2.58 -9.34 6.33
N VAL A 50 2.56 -8.14 5.78
CA VAL A 50 3.18 -6.94 6.35
C VAL A 50 2.09 -5.89 6.54
N SER A 51 1.84 -5.47 7.77
CA SER A 51 0.86 -4.44 8.09
C SER A 51 1.54 -3.09 8.22
N LEU A 52 1.02 -2.10 7.52
CA LEU A 52 1.58 -0.76 7.42
C LEU A 52 0.54 0.31 7.75
N SER A 53 1.04 1.40 8.32
CA SER A 53 0.25 2.62 8.56
C SER A 53 0.93 3.82 7.91
N VAL A 54 0.13 4.77 7.43
CA VAL A 54 0.57 6.11 7.07
C VAL A 54 0.16 7.04 8.20
N ARG A 55 1.13 7.76 8.76
CA ARG A 55 0.92 8.69 9.86
C ARG A 55 1.27 10.11 9.45
N ASP A 56 0.54 11.06 10.01
CA ASP A 56 0.83 12.48 9.86
C ASP A 56 2.22 12.83 10.42
N HIS A 57 2.90 13.79 9.79
CA HIS A 57 4.24 14.24 10.21
C HIS A 57 4.20 15.13 11.45
N ILE A 58 3.08 15.81 11.71
CA ILE A 58 2.96 16.79 12.79
C ILE A 58 2.42 16.13 14.06
N GLU A 59 1.23 15.54 13.96
CA GLU A 59 0.50 14.98 15.12
C GLU A 59 0.79 13.49 15.33
N GLY A 60 1.36 12.79 14.33
CA GLY A 60 1.60 11.35 14.39
C GLY A 60 0.33 10.49 14.30
N ASN A 61 -0.81 11.11 14.04
CA ASN A 61 -2.10 10.43 13.92
C ASN A 61 -2.11 9.49 12.71
N GLU A 62 -2.77 8.34 12.85
CA GLU A 62 -2.91 7.38 11.76
C GLU A 62 -3.96 7.86 10.75
N LEU A 63 -3.52 8.04 9.51
CA LEU A 63 -4.34 8.57 8.41
C LEU A 63 -4.88 7.45 7.53
N LEU A 64 -4.08 6.40 7.33
CA LEU A 64 -4.39 5.27 6.47
C LEU A 64 -3.68 4.02 6.99
N ARG A 65 -4.34 2.86 6.93
CA ARG A 65 -3.77 1.55 7.22
C ARG A 65 -3.98 0.62 6.05
N PHE A 66 -2.97 -0.14 5.72
CA PHE A 66 -3.00 -1.09 4.63
C PHE A 66 -2.11 -2.29 4.93
N ASP A 67 -2.44 -3.42 4.32
CA ASP A 67 -1.67 -4.65 4.43
C ASP A 67 -1.09 -5.02 3.08
N VAL A 68 0.11 -5.61 3.10
CA VAL A 68 0.63 -6.43 2.01
C VAL A 68 0.39 -7.88 2.40
N LEU A 69 -0.57 -8.53 1.77
CA LEU A 69 -0.80 -9.96 1.92
C LEU A 69 0.15 -10.70 0.99
N ILE A 70 0.78 -11.77 1.48
CA ILE A 70 1.77 -12.56 0.76
C ILE A 70 1.36 -14.03 0.83
N ASP A 71 1.30 -14.66 -0.32
CA ASP A 71 0.95 -16.07 -0.48
C ASP A 71 1.90 -16.73 -1.47
N ARG A 72 2.04 -18.05 -1.41
CA ARG A 72 2.80 -18.82 -2.39
C ARG A 72 1.91 -19.86 -3.04
N ALA A 73 1.71 -19.72 -4.35
CA ALA A 73 0.91 -20.64 -5.14
C ALA A 73 1.56 -20.91 -6.50
N LEU A 74 1.44 -22.14 -6.99
CA LEU A 74 1.89 -22.54 -8.33
C LEU A 74 3.37 -22.17 -8.62
N GLY A 75 4.24 -22.31 -7.62
CA GLY A 75 5.68 -22.04 -7.73
C GLY A 75 6.08 -20.57 -7.61
N ARG A 76 5.13 -19.61 -7.64
CA ARG A 76 5.39 -18.17 -7.51
C ARG A 76 4.89 -17.64 -6.17
N THR A 77 5.55 -16.60 -5.67
CA THR A 77 5.08 -15.81 -4.55
C THR A 77 4.21 -14.69 -5.09
N ASN A 78 2.97 -14.63 -4.63
CA ASN A 78 2.03 -13.57 -4.93
C ASN A 78 1.96 -12.61 -3.73
N SER A 79 1.90 -11.31 -4.01
CA SER A 79 1.62 -10.31 -2.99
C SER A 79 0.56 -9.33 -3.46
N ARG A 80 -0.28 -8.85 -2.54
CA ARG A 80 -1.32 -7.87 -2.83
C ARG A 80 -1.41 -6.81 -1.73
N THR A 81 -1.45 -5.54 -2.13
CA THR A 81 -1.77 -4.44 -1.20
C THR A 81 -3.29 -4.27 -1.02
N MET A 82 -3.72 -3.95 0.19
CA MET A 82 -5.12 -3.70 0.50
C MET A 82 -5.26 -2.64 1.58
N ILE A 83 -5.98 -1.54 1.29
CA ILE A 83 -6.35 -0.53 2.28
C ILE A 83 -7.40 -1.11 3.22
N THR A 84 -7.11 -1.12 4.52
CA THR A 84 -8.00 -1.65 5.56
C THR A 84 -8.73 -0.54 6.31
N THR A 85 -8.01 0.52 6.68
CA THR A 85 -8.56 1.69 7.39
C THR A 85 -8.10 2.96 6.70
N PHE A 86 -8.94 4.00 6.69
CA PHE A 86 -8.62 5.26 6.03
C PHE A 86 -9.42 6.41 6.62
N THR A 87 -8.81 7.59 6.58
CA THR A 87 -9.45 8.87 6.84
C THR A 87 -9.75 9.56 5.50
N VAL A 88 -10.89 10.24 5.41
CA VAL A 88 -11.27 11.04 4.23
C VAL A 88 -11.07 12.52 4.51
N LYS A 89 -10.70 13.29 3.48
CA LYS A 89 -10.49 14.74 3.62
C LYS A 89 -11.80 15.43 4.05
N GLY A 90 -11.71 16.28 5.07
CA GLY A 90 -12.84 17.08 5.59
C GLY A 90 -13.19 18.29 4.72
N GLY A 91 -14.14 19.11 5.20
CA GLY A 91 -14.55 20.37 4.56
C GLY A 91 -15.47 20.16 3.35
N VAL A 92 -15.19 20.85 2.23
CA VAL A 92 -16.02 20.78 1.00
C VAL A 92 -16.15 19.35 0.46
N SER A 93 -15.16 18.48 0.73
CA SER A 93 -15.22 17.04 0.40
C SER A 93 -16.34 16.28 1.13
N ALA A 94 -16.84 16.77 2.27
CA ALA A 94 -17.98 16.17 2.96
C ALA A 94 -19.29 16.29 2.14
N LEU A 95 -19.41 17.35 1.33
CA LEU A 95 -20.54 17.61 0.44
C LEU A 95 -20.48 16.78 -0.87
N MET A 96 -19.36 16.11 -1.14
CA MET A 96 -19.21 15.27 -2.32
C MET A 96 -19.82 13.87 -2.09
N PRO A 97 -20.32 13.23 -3.17
CA PRO A 97 -20.72 11.83 -3.12
C PRO A 97 -19.60 10.96 -2.55
N PRO A 98 -19.90 9.98 -1.68
CA PRO A 98 -18.88 9.17 -1.00
C PRO A 98 -17.82 8.55 -1.93
N ALA A 99 -18.21 8.16 -3.15
CA ALA A 99 -17.31 7.61 -4.16
C ALA A 99 -16.24 8.61 -4.65
N LYS A 100 -16.56 9.91 -4.65
CA LYS A 100 -15.67 11.01 -5.10
C LYS A 100 -14.85 11.63 -3.97
N ARG A 101 -15.05 11.21 -2.73
CA ARG A 101 -14.25 11.70 -1.59
C ARG A 101 -12.81 11.23 -1.74
N LYS A 102 -11.87 12.05 -1.32
CA LYS A 102 -10.44 11.72 -1.37
C LYS A 102 -9.97 11.17 -0.01
N VAL A 103 -9.22 10.08 -0.06
CA VAL A 103 -8.53 9.48 1.07
C VAL A 103 -7.31 10.34 1.42
N VAL A 104 -7.12 10.61 2.70
CA VAL A 104 -5.95 11.37 3.19
C VAL A 104 -4.70 10.52 3.05
N ALA A 105 -3.58 11.15 2.66
CA ALA A 105 -2.27 10.51 2.49
C ALA A 105 -2.26 9.36 1.45
N PHE A 106 -3.18 9.40 0.49
CA PHE A 106 -3.22 8.43 -0.61
C PHE A 106 -1.97 8.48 -1.50
N SER A 107 -1.35 9.65 -1.69
CA SER A 107 -0.10 9.80 -2.45
C SER A 107 1.04 8.99 -1.84
N ALA A 108 1.19 9.02 -0.51
CA ALA A 108 2.20 8.21 0.18
C ALA A 108 1.98 6.71 -0.05
N TYR A 109 0.72 6.25 -0.13
CA TYR A 109 0.38 4.88 -0.49
C TYR A 109 0.74 4.53 -1.95
N GLU A 110 0.54 5.46 -2.89
CA GLU A 110 0.99 5.29 -4.28
C GLU A 110 2.52 5.22 -4.39
N THR A 111 3.22 6.16 -3.75
CA THR A 111 4.69 6.15 -3.69
C THR A 111 5.24 4.88 -3.04
N TYR A 112 4.55 4.35 -2.02
CA TYR A 112 4.89 3.04 -1.46
C TYR A 112 4.79 1.91 -2.49
N MET A 113 3.69 1.86 -3.25
CA MET A 113 3.50 0.85 -4.28
C MET A 113 4.62 0.91 -5.32
N ASP A 114 5.03 2.11 -5.73
CA ASP A 114 6.13 2.30 -6.67
C ASP A 114 7.48 1.79 -6.13
N TRP A 115 7.81 2.11 -4.87
CA TRP A 115 9.03 1.60 -4.23
C TRP A 115 9.02 0.09 -4.05
N PHE A 116 7.86 -0.47 -3.69
CA PHE A 116 7.72 -1.90 -3.51
C PHE A 116 7.86 -2.66 -4.84
N VAL A 117 7.21 -2.18 -5.90
CA VAL A 117 7.39 -2.74 -7.26
C VAL A 117 8.83 -2.61 -7.70
N SER A 118 9.43 -1.44 -7.56
CA SER A 118 10.82 -1.20 -7.95
C SER A 118 11.79 -2.14 -7.23
N GLY A 119 11.56 -2.40 -5.95
CA GLY A 119 12.31 -3.38 -5.17
C GLY A 119 12.18 -4.81 -5.71
N ILE A 120 10.96 -5.25 -6.06
CA ILE A 120 10.74 -6.59 -6.62
C ILE A 120 11.34 -6.71 -8.02
N VAL A 121 11.01 -5.79 -8.93
CA VAL A 121 11.46 -5.83 -10.33
C VAL A 121 12.98 -5.69 -10.44
N GLY A 122 13.61 -4.98 -9.49
CA GLY A 122 15.07 -4.91 -9.39
C GLY A 122 15.75 -6.25 -9.09
N GLU A 123 15.06 -7.21 -8.45
CA GLU A 123 15.59 -8.54 -8.13
C GLU A 123 15.02 -9.65 -9.03
N ASP A 124 13.78 -9.50 -9.50
CA ASP A 124 13.09 -10.38 -10.43
C ASP A 124 12.48 -9.55 -11.58
N PRO A 125 13.24 -9.30 -12.66
CA PRO A 125 12.73 -8.56 -13.82
C PRO A 125 11.56 -9.25 -14.54
N ALA A 126 11.33 -10.54 -14.29
CA ALA A 126 10.22 -11.32 -14.85
C ALA A 126 8.99 -11.34 -13.92
N ALA A 127 8.96 -10.49 -12.89
CA ALA A 127 7.81 -10.32 -12.02
C ALA A 127 6.61 -9.79 -12.81
N LEU A 128 5.44 -10.37 -12.53
CA LEU A 128 4.17 -9.93 -13.09
C LEU A 128 3.57 -8.89 -12.17
N VAL A 129 3.36 -7.68 -12.65
CA VAL A 129 2.84 -6.56 -11.86
C VAL A 129 1.48 -6.15 -12.42
N THR A 130 0.49 -6.00 -11.54
CA THR A 130 -0.84 -5.50 -11.89
C THR A 130 -1.23 -4.41 -10.91
N LEU A 131 -1.47 -3.21 -11.43
CA LEU A 131 -1.91 -2.06 -10.67
C LEU A 131 -3.38 -1.78 -10.96
N VAL A 132 -4.17 -1.61 -9.91
CA VAL A 132 -5.52 -1.05 -9.97
C VAL A 132 -5.42 0.35 -9.40
N SER A 133 -5.63 1.36 -10.23
CA SER A 133 -5.67 2.76 -9.79
C SER A 133 -6.99 3.08 -9.08
N GLY A 134 -6.94 4.09 -8.21
CA GLY A 134 -8.07 4.54 -7.39
C GLY A 134 -8.90 5.67 -8.01
N GLU A 135 -8.74 5.93 -9.31
CA GLU A 135 -9.36 7.05 -10.03
C GLU A 135 -10.82 6.80 -10.45
#